data_AF-A0A8B8C8I2-F1
#
_entry.id   AF-A0A8B8C8I2-F1
#
_cell.length_a   1.000
_cell.length_b   1.000
_cell.length_c   1.000
_cell.angle_alpha   90.00
_cell.angle_beta   90.00
_cell.angle_gamma   90.00
#
_symmetry.space_group_name_H-M   'P 1'
#
loop_
_entity.id
_entity.type
_entity.pdbx_description
1 polymer ?
#
loop_
_entity_poly.entity_id
_entity_poly.type
_entity_poly.pdbx_seq_one_letter_code
_entity_poly.pdbx_strand_id
1 'polypeptide(L)'
;MAKYTDYLRKLYYTPGNPGALGGPEKLYQAVKQDGKYKIGRIRIRQFLNNEDPYSLMKPIRRSFPRSKVIVDTIDSMWDGDLADVSNISSQNDGYKFLLVLIDIFSRFLFIVPLKNKQHGNITDGLKSVFQTGRKPHTLRTDKGSEFKNRWVKSFLKTEDIHTIYTQNETKANYAERVIRTMKNMMYRYFIKTRTYRYVDVLQDLVNSYNQRPHRSLGDHAPTTVNKKNADEIRLITYLTAKKKNSQPKSSKSGKRKESMSKKRNKRVFKYKIGDDVRISQLKHSFQRDYQQKWTDEYFKVFRRYQRDGIPVYKIKDLADDPIEGTFYESELQKVIKSEDILYRVEKVLRKRKRGKTKEMYVKWEGWPSKFNSWIPESSLQKTK
;
A
#
# COMPACT_ATOMS: atom_id res chain seq x y z
N MET A 1 -13.13 -36.17 3.99
CA MET A 1 -11.79 -35.62 4.28
C MET A 1 -10.70 -36.55 3.74
N ALA A 2 -9.65 -36.02 3.13
CA ALA A 2 -8.46 -36.84 2.93
C ALA A 2 -7.83 -37.07 4.31
N LYS A 3 -7.69 -38.32 4.75
CA LYS A 3 -7.22 -38.70 6.12
C LYS A 3 -5.96 -37.97 6.61
N TYR A 4 -5.18 -37.38 5.70
CA TYR A 4 -3.97 -36.62 6.03
C TYR A 4 -4.22 -35.21 6.56
N THR A 5 -5.36 -34.55 6.29
CA THR A 5 -5.60 -33.16 6.74
C THR A 5 -5.76 -33.06 8.24
N ASP A 6 -6.51 -33.99 8.86
CA ASP A 6 -6.70 -34.03 10.31
C ASP A 6 -5.39 -34.40 11.02
N TYR A 7 -4.60 -35.27 10.41
CA TYR A 7 -3.25 -35.57 10.88
C TYR A 7 -2.36 -34.31 10.86
N LEU A 8 -2.37 -33.53 9.77
CA LEU A 8 -1.62 -32.28 9.70
C LEU A 8 -2.10 -31.25 10.73
N ARG A 9 -3.42 -31.12 10.95
CA ARG A 9 -3.98 -30.25 12.02
C ARG A 9 -3.51 -30.69 13.39
N LYS A 10 -3.55 -32.00 13.69
CA LYS A 10 -3.07 -32.53 14.98
C LYS A 10 -1.60 -32.19 15.21
N LEU A 11 -0.74 -32.41 14.22
CA LEU A 11 0.68 -32.06 14.33
C LEU A 11 0.91 -30.55 14.46
N TYR A 12 0.13 -29.74 13.76
CA TYR A 12 0.31 -28.30 13.71
C TYR A 12 -0.20 -27.58 14.96
N TYR A 13 -1.32 -28.02 15.54
CA TYR A 13 -1.98 -27.36 16.66
C TYR A 13 -1.65 -27.92 18.04
N THR A 14 -0.93 -29.03 18.13
CA THR A 14 -0.53 -29.61 19.43
C THR A 14 0.84 -29.06 19.84
N PRO A 15 0.94 -28.18 20.86
CA PRO A 15 2.21 -27.68 21.35
C PRO A 15 3.11 -28.82 21.83
N GLY A 16 4.43 -28.66 21.73
CA GLY A 16 5.41 -29.70 22.02
C GLY A 16 5.81 -30.53 20.79
N ASN A 17 4.98 -30.57 19.74
CA ASN A 17 5.41 -31.14 18.47
C ASN A 17 6.43 -30.22 17.76
N PRO A 18 7.50 -30.74 17.15
CA PRO A 18 8.50 -29.93 16.43
C PRO A 18 7.92 -29.09 15.26
N GLY A 19 6.82 -29.55 14.68
CA GLY A 19 6.10 -28.85 13.60
C GLY A 19 5.02 -27.87 14.07
N ALA A 20 4.74 -27.80 15.38
CA ALA A 20 3.63 -27.04 15.93
C ALA A 20 3.80 -25.54 15.68
N LEU A 21 2.73 -24.90 15.17
CA LEU A 21 2.64 -23.46 14.90
C LEU A 21 3.81 -22.89 14.07
N GLY A 22 4.56 -23.76 13.38
CA GLY A 22 5.77 -23.43 12.66
C GLY A 22 5.53 -23.07 11.19
N GLY A 23 6.63 -22.82 10.48
CA GLY A 23 6.58 -22.65 9.03
C GLY A 23 6.45 -23.99 8.27
N PRO A 24 6.25 -23.94 6.94
CA PRO A 24 6.07 -25.13 6.10
C PRO A 24 7.22 -26.13 6.20
N GLU A 25 8.45 -25.66 6.40
CA GLU A 25 9.61 -26.54 6.50
C GLU A 25 9.65 -27.30 7.83
N LYS A 26 9.30 -26.66 8.94
CA LYS A 26 9.21 -27.32 10.26
C LYS A 26 8.13 -28.40 10.25
N LEU A 27 6.95 -28.08 9.70
CA LEU A 27 5.88 -29.06 9.57
C LEU A 27 6.25 -30.20 8.61
N TYR A 28 6.96 -29.92 7.51
CA TYR A 28 7.47 -30.97 6.61
C TYR A 28 8.45 -31.91 7.30
N GLN A 29 9.38 -31.37 8.10
CA GLN A 29 10.34 -32.17 8.87
C GLN A 29 9.62 -33.05 9.90
N ALA A 30 8.65 -32.50 10.63
CA ALA A 30 7.83 -33.27 11.58
C ALA A 30 7.06 -34.41 10.89
N VAL A 31 6.45 -34.15 9.73
CA VAL A 31 5.76 -35.20 8.95
C VAL A 31 6.72 -36.29 8.48
N LYS A 32 7.94 -35.91 8.08
CA LYS A 32 8.98 -36.87 7.66
C LYS A 32 9.47 -37.72 8.84
N GLN A 33 9.58 -37.13 10.03
CA GLN A 33 10.03 -37.81 11.24
C GLN A 33 8.98 -38.79 11.77
N ASP A 34 7.70 -38.40 11.78
CA ASP A 34 6.59 -39.27 12.21
C ASP A 34 6.37 -40.45 11.26
N GLY A 35 6.62 -40.27 9.95
CA GLY A 35 6.63 -41.35 8.97
C GLY A 35 5.25 -41.90 8.57
N LYS A 36 4.15 -41.51 9.24
CA LYS A 36 2.79 -42.00 8.97
C LYS A 36 2.28 -41.68 7.57
N TYR A 37 2.66 -40.53 7.00
CA TYR A 37 2.25 -40.10 5.66
C TYR A 37 3.40 -39.51 4.86
N LYS A 38 3.47 -39.83 3.56
CA LYS A 38 4.41 -39.21 2.61
C LYS A 38 3.76 -37.98 1.95
N ILE A 39 3.89 -36.82 2.61
CA ILE A 39 3.29 -35.56 2.16
C ILE A 39 4.38 -34.62 1.63
N GLY A 40 4.25 -34.21 0.36
CA GLY A 40 5.19 -33.26 -0.25
C GLY A 40 4.98 -31.81 0.25
N ARG A 41 6.05 -31.01 0.21
CA ARG A 41 6.06 -29.59 0.63
C ARG A 41 4.96 -28.72 -0.01
N ILE A 42 4.56 -29.03 -1.25
CA ILE A 42 3.50 -28.28 -1.94
C ILE A 42 2.16 -28.43 -1.21
N ARG A 43 1.80 -29.68 -0.85
CA ARG A 43 0.57 -29.97 -0.11
C ARG A 43 0.60 -29.38 1.30
N ILE A 44 1.75 -29.42 1.97
CA ILE A 44 1.91 -28.79 3.29
C ILE A 44 1.73 -27.27 3.23
N ARG A 45 2.29 -26.61 2.21
CA ARG A 45 2.04 -25.17 2.00
C ARG A 45 0.59 -24.86 1.68
N GLN A 46 -0.08 -25.71 0.89
CA GLN A 46 -1.51 -25.55 0.59
C GLN A 46 -2.35 -25.70 1.85
N PHE A 47 -2.06 -26.72 2.67
CA PHE A 47 -2.66 -26.92 3.99
C PHE A 47 -2.48 -25.68 4.87
N LEU A 48 -1.24 -25.24 5.12
CA LEU A 48 -0.97 -24.09 5.98
C LEU A 48 -1.58 -22.78 5.47
N ASN A 49 -1.66 -22.55 4.16
CA ASN A 49 -2.33 -21.35 3.64
C ASN A 49 -3.84 -21.30 3.96
N ASN A 50 -4.45 -22.44 4.33
CA ASN A 50 -5.84 -22.53 4.75
C ASN A 50 -6.01 -22.50 6.28
N GLU A 51 -4.91 -22.52 7.04
CA GLU A 51 -4.93 -22.44 8.50
C GLU A 51 -4.73 -20.98 8.92
N ASP A 52 -5.71 -20.39 9.62
CA ASP A 52 -5.72 -18.97 9.96
C ASP A 52 -4.49 -18.50 10.74
N PRO A 53 -4.00 -19.20 11.78
CA PRO A 53 -2.83 -18.76 12.53
C PRO A 53 -1.56 -18.62 11.68
N TYR A 54 -1.42 -19.46 10.65
CA TYR A 54 -0.33 -19.32 9.69
C TYR A 54 -0.63 -18.24 8.64
N SER A 55 -1.83 -18.29 8.04
CA SER A 55 -2.17 -17.49 6.87
C SER A 55 -2.24 -16.00 7.19
N LEU A 56 -2.77 -15.64 8.37
CA LEU A 56 -2.93 -14.26 8.85
C LEU A 56 -1.62 -13.61 9.29
N MET A 57 -0.63 -14.40 9.71
CA MET A 57 0.67 -13.92 10.20
C MET A 57 1.78 -13.98 9.16
N LYS A 58 1.46 -14.42 7.93
CA LYS A 58 2.43 -14.62 6.87
C LYS A 58 3.20 -13.32 6.57
N PRO A 59 4.53 -13.35 6.41
CA PRO A 59 5.30 -12.16 6.08
C PRO A 59 4.82 -11.50 4.78
N ILE A 60 4.68 -10.18 4.80
CA ILE A 60 4.31 -9.37 3.62
C ILE A 60 5.57 -8.86 2.95
N ARG A 61 5.66 -9.05 1.63
CA ARG A 61 6.68 -8.39 0.82
C ARG A 61 6.23 -6.96 0.53
N ARG A 62 6.81 -5.96 1.21
CA ARG A 62 6.49 -4.53 1.01
C ARG A 62 7.25 -3.87 -0.14
N SER A 63 8.43 -4.41 -0.48
CA SER A 63 9.26 -3.92 -1.60
C SER A 63 9.08 -4.80 -2.83
N PHE A 64 8.42 -4.24 -3.85
CA PHE A 64 8.14 -4.87 -5.12
C PHE A 64 7.94 -3.79 -6.21
N PRO A 65 8.13 -4.14 -7.49
CA PRO A 65 7.88 -3.20 -8.58
C PRO A 65 6.40 -2.81 -8.61
N ARG A 66 6.16 -1.50 -8.70
CA ARG A 66 4.84 -0.89 -8.88
C ARG A 66 4.85 -0.09 -10.18
N SER A 67 3.68 0.11 -10.77
CA SER A 67 3.55 0.97 -11.96
C SER A 67 4.00 2.38 -11.62
N LYS A 68 4.74 2.98 -12.55
CA LYS A 68 5.29 4.33 -12.33
C LYS A 68 4.20 5.35 -12.67
N VAL A 69 4.25 6.48 -11.98
CA VAL A 69 3.52 7.68 -12.40
C VAL A 69 4.38 8.33 -13.47
N ILE A 70 3.93 8.28 -14.72
CA ILE A 70 4.57 8.91 -15.86
C ILE A 70 3.76 10.16 -16.18
N VAL A 71 4.46 11.28 -16.32
CA VAL A 71 3.89 12.58 -16.68
C VAL A 71 4.69 13.15 -17.84
N ASP A 72 4.00 13.87 -18.71
CA ASP A 72 4.51 14.19 -20.04
C ASP A 72 5.33 15.48 -20.06
N THR A 73 4.92 16.49 -19.28
CA THR A 73 5.63 17.77 -19.22
C THR A 73 5.41 18.48 -17.87
N ILE A 74 6.03 19.65 -17.72
CA ILE A 74 5.87 20.54 -16.58
C ILE A 74 4.39 20.87 -16.37
N ASP A 75 3.96 20.85 -15.12
CA ASP A 75 2.59 21.18 -14.70
C ASP A 75 1.49 20.26 -15.26
N SER A 76 1.84 19.12 -15.87
CA SER A 76 0.84 18.10 -16.23
C SER A 76 0.15 17.54 -15.00
N MET A 77 0.92 17.22 -13.94
CA MET A 77 0.36 16.70 -12.70
C MET A 77 1.19 17.09 -11.49
N TRP A 78 0.54 17.60 -10.47
CA TRP A 78 1.13 17.88 -9.17
C TRP A 78 0.64 16.89 -8.11
N ASP A 79 1.50 16.57 -7.16
CA ASP A 79 1.13 15.90 -5.91
C ASP A 79 0.92 16.93 -4.81
N GLY A 80 -0.18 16.80 -4.06
CA GLY A 80 -0.48 17.64 -2.90
C GLY A 80 -0.67 16.83 -1.61
N ASP A 81 -0.16 17.36 -0.50
CA ASP A 81 -0.34 16.80 0.83
C ASP A 81 -0.27 17.90 1.92
N LEU A 82 -0.76 17.59 3.13
CA LEU A 82 -0.70 18.47 4.29
C LEU A 82 0.23 17.89 5.35
N ALA A 83 1.36 18.55 5.59
CA ALA A 83 2.27 18.15 6.66
C ALA A 83 1.84 18.75 8.01
N ASP A 84 1.71 17.91 9.04
CA ASP A 84 1.45 18.35 10.41
C ASP A 84 2.75 18.84 11.08
N VAL A 85 2.67 20.06 11.61
CA VAL A 85 3.70 20.76 12.41
C VAL A 85 3.07 21.45 13.64
N SER A 86 1.88 21.00 14.05
CA SER A 86 1.10 21.60 15.14
C SER A 86 1.84 21.62 16.47
N ASN A 87 2.72 20.64 16.70
CA ASN A 87 3.55 20.51 17.90
C ASN A 87 4.51 21.68 18.13
N ILE A 88 4.85 22.45 17.10
CA ILE A 88 5.73 23.64 17.20
C ILE A 88 5.01 24.93 16.83
N SER A 89 3.68 24.91 16.71
CA SER A 89 2.88 26.05 16.21
C SER A 89 2.98 27.31 17.06
N SER A 90 3.19 27.19 18.38
CA SER A 90 3.33 28.32 19.30
C SER A 90 4.52 29.22 18.98
N GLN A 91 5.58 28.67 18.40
CA GLN A 91 6.80 29.40 18.00
C GLN A 91 6.75 29.90 16.54
N ASN A 92 5.66 29.61 15.85
CA ASN A 92 5.51 29.75 14.40
C ASN A 92 4.19 30.45 14.05
N ASP A 93 3.86 31.52 14.77
CA ASP A 93 2.74 32.43 14.48
C ASP A 93 1.37 31.72 14.39
N GLY A 94 1.24 30.57 15.07
CA GLY A 94 0.03 29.74 15.09
C GLY A 94 -0.17 28.87 13.84
N TYR A 95 0.82 28.74 12.96
CA TYR A 95 0.76 27.81 11.83
C TYR A 95 0.86 26.36 12.31
N LYS A 96 -0.13 25.54 11.93
CA LYS A 96 -0.25 24.15 12.37
C LYS A 96 0.03 23.15 11.26
N PHE A 97 -0.11 23.58 10.01
CA PHE A 97 0.01 22.71 8.84
C PHE A 97 0.84 23.40 7.76
N LEU A 98 1.46 22.59 6.90
CA LEU A 98 2.10 23.06 5.68
C LEU A 98 1.39 22.43 4.48
N LEU A 99 0.83 23.25 3.60
CA LEU A 99 0.36 22.83 2.29
C LEU A 99 1.57 22.62 1.39
N VAL A 100 1.81 21.36 1.03
CA VAL A 100 2.95 20.97 0.20
C VAL A 100 2.43 20.55 -1.17
N LEU A 101 2.87 21.24 -2.21
CA LEU A 101 2.55 20.95 -3.60
C LEU A 101 3.86 20.72 -4.35
N ILE A 102 3.95 19.62 -5.09
CA ILE A 102 5.14 19.31 -5.89
C ILE A 102 4.74 18.94 -7.31
N ASP A 103 5.36 19.60 -8.28
CA ASP A 103 5.25 19.18 -9.68
C ASP A 103 5.99 17.85 -9.89
N ILE A 104 5.28 16.84 -10.37
CA ILE A 104 5.84 15.49 -10.53
C ILE A 104 6.93 15.46 -11.61
N PHE A 105 6.80 16.31 -12.64
CA PHE A 105 7.76 16.34 -13.74
C PHE A 105 9.06 17.02 -13.32
N SER A 106 8.99 18.31 -12.96
CA SER A 106 10.17 19.12 -12.61
C SER A 106 10.69 18.90 -11.18
N ARG A 107 9.90 18.28 -10.30
CA ARG A 107 10.15 18.24 -8.84
C ARG A 107 10.20 19.62 -8.20
N PHE A 108 9.64 20.62 -8.84
CA PHE A 108 9.53 21.95 -8.26
C PHE A 108 8.53 21.92 -7.11
N LEU A 109 8.94 22.45 -5.98
CA LEU A 109 8.23 22.41 -4.71
C LEU A 109 7.66 23.77 -4.37
N PHE A 110 6.41 23.78 -3.94
CA PHE A 110 5.74 24.91 -3.32
C PHE A 110 5.30 24.51 -1.91
N ILE A 111 5.53 25.39 -0.93
CA ILE A 111 5.04 25.21 0.44
C ILE A 111 4.39 26.49 0.93
N VAL A 112 3.18 26.35 1.48
CA VAL A 112 2.45 27.45 2.12
C VAL A 112 2.05 27.04 3.55
N PRO A 113 2.39 27.83 4.58
CA PRO A 113 1.99 27.55 5.94
C PRO A 113 0.51 27.89 6.16
N LEU A 114 -0.22 27.02 6.85
CA LEU A 114 -1.66 27.13 7.11
C LEU A 114 -1.94 27.06 8.62
N LYS A 115 -2.84 27.94 9.11
CA LYS A 115 -3.26 27.96 10.52
C LYS A 115 -4.17 26.79 10.88
N ASN A 116 -5.00 26.34 9.94
CA ASN A 116 -5.90 25.22 10.13
C ASN A 116 -6.21 24.50 8.81
N LYS A 117 -6.97 23.40 8.89
CA LYS A 117 -7.38 22.54 7.78
C LYS A 117 -8.72 22.94 7.15
N GLN A 118 -9.24 24.12 7.48
CA GLN A 118 -10.51 24.58 6.89
C GLN A 118 -10.31 24.91 5.42
N HIS A 119 -11.39 24.73 4.65
CA HIS A 119 -11.36 24.93 3.21
C HIS A 119 -10.88 26.33 2.80
N GLY A 120 -11.24 27.40 3.54
CA GLY A 120 -10.81 28.77 3.26
C GLY A 120 -9.28 28.92 3.23
N ASN A 121 -8.61 28.49 4.30
CA ASN A 121 -7.15 28.53 4.38
C ASN A 121 -6.48 27.71 3.26
N ILE A 122 -7.05 26.56 2.91
CA ILE A 122 -6.51 25.72 1.83
C ILE A 122 -6.70 26.39 0.47
N THR A 123 -7.88 26.94 0.19
CA THR A 123 -8.14 27.66 -1.07
C THR A 123 -7.26 28.89 -1.19
N ASP A 124 -7.04 29.63 -0.11
CA ASP A 124 -6.19 30.83 -0.13
C ASP A 124 -4.72 30.46 -0.34
N GLY A 125 -4.25 29.37 0.28
CA GLY A 125 -2.91 28.83 0.02
C GLY A 125 -2.74 28.28 -1.40
N LEU A 126 -3.77 27.69 -2.00
CA LEU A 126 -3.74 27.30 -3.42
C LEU A 126 -3.69 28.53 -4.33
N LYS A 127 -4.54 29.54 -4.08
CA LYS A 127 -4.55 30.81 -4.83
C LYS A 127 -3.18 31.48 -4.79
N SER A 128 -2.54 31.58 -3.63
CA SER A 128 -1.22 32.20 -3.51
C SER A 128 -0.17 31.49 -4.36
N VAL A 129 -0.26 30.15 -4.48
CA VAL A 129 0.63 29.39 -5.37
C VAL A 129 0.30 29.64 -6.84
N PHE A 130 -0.99 29.64 -7.22
CA PHE A 130 -1.37 29.85 -8.61
C PHE A 130 -1.04 31.25 -9.12
N GLN A 131 -1.03 32.25 -8.24
CA GLN A 131 -0.57 33.62 -8.54
C GLN A 131 0.91 33.70 -8.93
N THR A 132 1.73 32.67 -8.65
CA THR A 132 3.12 32.59 -9.14
C THR A 132 3.22 32.33 -10.65
N GLY A 133 2.08 32.14 -11.33
CA GLY A 133 2.01 31.88 -12.77
C GLY A 133 2.08 30.40 -13.15
N ARG A 134 2.10 29.49 -12.18
CA ARG A 134 2.09 28.04 -12.41
C ARG A 134 0.86 27.39 -11.79
N LYS A 135 0.20 26.52 -12.56
CA LYS A 135 -0.94 25.72 -12.12
C LYS A 135 -0.93 24.34 -12.79
N PRO A 136 -1.32 23.27 -12.08
CA PRO A 136 -1.36 21.95 -12.68
C PRO A 136 -2.60 21.75 -13.54
N HIS A 137 -2.51 20.90 -14.57
CA HIS A 137 -3.71 20.35 -15.21
C HIS A 137 -4.41 19.32 -14.31
N THR A 138 -3.63 18.51 -13.59
CA THR A 138 -4.15 17.53 -12.64
C THR A 138 -3.51 17.67 -11.25
N LEU A 139 -4.32 17.78 -10.21
CA LEU A 139 -3.87 17.73 -8.82
C LEU A 139 -4.20 16.38 -8.20
N ARG A 140 -3.17 15.64 -7.80
CA ARG A 140 -3.28 14.35 -7.13
C ARG A 140 -3.05 14.50 -5.64
N THR A 141 -4.03 14.13 -4.82
CA THR A 141 -3.97 14.23 -3.35
C THR A 141 -4.33 12.89 -2.70
N ASP A 142 -3.93 12.70 -1.45
CA ASP A 142 -4.46 11.58 -0.65
C ASP A 142 -5.94 11.81 -0.31
N LYS A 143 -6.64 10.79 0.19
CA LYS A 143 -8.04 10.83 0.64
C LYS A 143 -8.31 11.72 1.86
N GLY A 144 -7.42 12.66 2.19
CA GLY A 144 -7.65 13.66 3.23
C GLY A 144 -9.01 14.32 3.04
N SER A 145 -9.80 14.37 4.13
CA SER A 145 -11.12 15.01 4.13
C SER A 145 -11.07 16.47 3.66
N GLU A 146 -9.91 17.11 3.83
CA GLU A 146 -9.60 18.48 3.50
C GLU A 146 -9.71 18.75 1.99
N PHE A 147 -9.07 17.92 1.16
CA PHE A 147 -9.11 18.06 -0.31
C PHE A 147 -10.39 17.50 -0.93
N LYS A 148 -11.13 16.65 -0.20
CA LYS A 148 -12.44 16.14 -0.65
C LYS A 148 -13.59 17.11 -0.42
N ASN A 149 -13.36 18.17 0.35
CA ASN A 149 -14.34 19.18 0.69
C ASN A 149 -14.97 19.79 -0.59
N ARG A 150 -16.29 19.99 -0.58
CA ARG A 150 -17.04 20.52 -1.72
C ARG A 150 -16.52 21.88 -2.20
N TRP A 151 -16.11 22.76 -1.28
CA TRP A 151 -15.62 24.10 -1.59
C TRP A 151 -14.27 24.05 -2.29
N VAL A 152 -13.33 23.23 -1.80
CA VAL A 152 -12.01 23.03 -2.42
C VAL A 152 -12.16 22.43 -3.81
N LYS A 153 -13.03 21.41 -3.97
CA LYS A 153 -13.34 20.84 -5.28
C LYS A 153 -13.93 21.86 -6.24
N SER A 154 -14.86 22.68 -5.78
CA SER A 154 -15.49 23.72 -6.60
C SER A 154 -14.44 24.73 -7.07
N PHE A 155 -13.55 25.18 -6.17
CA PHE A 155 -12.47 26.09 -6.51
C PHE A 155 -11.53 25.49 -7.56
N LEU A 156 -11.05 24.26 -7.35
CA LEU A 156 -10.18 23.58 -8.31
C LEU A 156 -10.86 23.40 -9.68
N LYS A 157 -12.17 23.14 -9.71
CA LYS A 157 -12.93 23.07 -10.95
C LYS A 157 -13.02 24.42 -11.66
N THR A 158 -13.20 25.53 -10.93
CA THR A 158 -13.19 26.88 -11.49
C THR A 158 -11.82 27.23 -12.11
N GLU A 159 -10.74 26.73 -11.53
CA GLU A 159 -9.38 26.90 -12.05
C GLU A 159 -9.02 25.95 -13.23
N ASP A 160 -9.98 25.12 -13.67
CA ASP A 160 -9.83 24.07 -14.68
C ASP A 160 -8.80 22.98 -14.30
N ILE A 161 -8.81 22.58 -13.04
CA ILE A 161 -7.89 21.59 -12.48
C ILE A 161 -8.62 20.28 -12.22
N HIS A 162 -8.19 19.21 -12.89
CA HIS A 162 -8.71 17.87 -12.65
C HIS A 162 -8.17 17.31 -11.32
N THR A 163 -9.04 16.82 -10.44
CA THR A 163 -8.62 16.31 -9.13
C THR A 163 -8.64 14.78 -9.09
N ILE A 164 -7.52 14.16 -8.72
CA ILE A 164 -7.39 12.71 -8.52
C ILE A 164 -7.12 12.42 -7.04
N TYR A 165 -7.89 11.50 -6.46
CA TYR A 165 -7.65 11.01 -5.10
C TYR A 165 -7.00 9.63 -5.13
N THR A 166 -5.83 9.47 -4.50
CA THR A 166 -5.14 8.16 -4.46
C THR A 166 -5.89 7.15 -3.60
N GLN A 167 -6.05 5.94 -4.13
CA GLN A 167 -6.81 4.84 -3.51
C GLN A 167 -5.93 3.75 -2.90
N ASN A 168 -4.68 3.65 -3.37
CA ASN A 168 -3.77 2.56 -3.03
C ASN A 168 -2.83 2.95 -1.87
N GLU A 169 -2.21 1.95 -1.21
CA GLU A 169 -1.29 2.13 -0.07
C GLU A 169 -0.18 3.17 -0.33
N THR A 170 0.33 3.23 -1.56
CA THR A 170 1.24 4.31 -1.99
C THR A 170 0.43 5.55 -2.37
N LYS A 171 0.31 6.46 -1.41
CA LYS A 171 -0.28 7.80 -1.46
C LYS A 171 0.39 8.70 -2.51
N ALA A 172 0.10 10.01 -2.51
CA ALA A 172 0.83 11.05 -3.23
C ALA A 172 2.35 11.02 -2.89
N ASN A 173 3.05 10.08 -3.51
CA ASN A 173 4.34 9.55 -3.08
C ASN A 173 5.47 10.56 -3.29
N TYR A 174 5.28 11.53 -4.19
CA TYR A 174 6.21 12.64 -4.36
C TYR A 174 6.07 13.66 -3.23
N ALA A 175 4.84 14.01 -2.87
CA ALA A 175 4.55 14.89 -1.73
C ALA A 175 5.07 14.29 -0.42
N GLU A 176 4.76 13.02 -0.13
CA GLU A 176 5.25 12.35 1.10
C GLU A 176 6.79 12.35 1.17
N ARG A 177 7.45 12.04 0.04
CA ARG A 177 8.92 12.02 -0.02
C ARG A 177 9.51 13.40 0.23
N VAL A 178 8.95 14.45 -0.37
CA VAL A 178 9.48 15.81 -0.21
C VAL A 178 9.18 16.37 1.18
N ILE A 179 8.03 16.04 1.78
CA ILE A 179 7.74 16.36 3.20
C ILE A 179 8.85 15.82 4.11
N ARG A 180 9.26 14.56 3.92
CA ARG A 180 10.37 14.00 4.70
C ARG A 180 11.68 14.76 4.47
N THR A 181 12.00 15.10 3.23
CA THR A 181 13.20 15.90 2.90
C THR A 181 13.17 17.26 3.60
N MET A 182 12.03 17.96 3.54
CA MET A 182 11.86 19.28 4.14
C MET A 182 11.90 19.22 5.66
N LYS A 183 11.23 18.26 6.30
CA LYS A 183 11.33 18.04 7.75
C LYS A 183 12.77 17.80 8.20
N ASN A 184 13.55 17.03 7.44
CA ASN A 184 14.97 16.82 7.73
C ASN A 184 15.79 18.11 7.61
N MET A 185 15.54 18.94 6.60
CA MET A 185 16.20 20.24 6.44
C MET A 185 15.85 21.19 7.59
N MET A 186 14.57 21.30 7.93
CA MET A 186 14.08 22.10 9.06
C MET A 186 14.69 21.62 10.38
N TYR A 187 14.74 20.31 10.63
CA TYR A 187 15.29 19.79 11.89
C TYR A 187 16.79 20.08 12.04
N ARG A 188 17.56 20.02 10.95
CA ARG A 188 18.98 20.43 10.95
C ARG A 188 19.13 21.92 11.24
N TYR A 189 18.26 22.75 10.66
CA TYR A 189 18.22 24.18 10.96
C TYR A 189 17.93 24.39 12.45
N PHE A 190 16.91 23.72 13.01
CA PHE A 190 16.54 23.82 14.43
C PHE A 190 17.67 23.44 15.37
N ILE A 191 18.44 22.38 15.07
CA ILE A 191 19.62 22.00 15.84
C ILE A 191 20.67 23.11 15.82
N LYS A 192 20.93 23.68 14.63
CA LYS A 192 21.96 24.72 14.46
C LYS A 192 21.58 26.02 15.17
N THR A 193 20.32 26.46 15.05
CA THR A 193 19.86 27.75 15.55
C THR A 193 19.26 27.68 16.95
N ARG A 194 19.06 26.47 17.49
CA ARG A 194 18.43 26.20 18.80
C ARG A 194 17.03 26.83 18.94
N THR A 195 16.29 26.94 17.85
CA THR A 195 14.91 27.42 17.81
C THR A 195 14.05 26.53 16.92
N TYR A 196 12.75 26.41 17.19
CA TYR A 196 11.80 25.78 16.26
C TYR A 196 11.09 26.79 15.36
N ARG A 197 11.47 28.06 15.39
CA ARG A 197 10.93 29.09 14.50
C ARG A 197 11.43 28.87 13.07
N TYR A 198 10.54 28.42 12.18
CA TYR A 198 10.80 28.17 10.77
C TYR A 198 10.14 29.17 9.82
N VAL A 199 9.12 29.91 10.28
CA VAL A 199 8.30 30.76 9.39
C VAL A 199 9.16 31.74 8.59
N ASP A 200 10.16 32.34 9.24
CA ASP A 200 11.04 33.34 8.63
C ASP A 200 11.96 32.77 7.54
N VAL A 201 12.28 31.47 7.61
CA VAL A 201 13.22 30.80 6.70
C VAL A 201 12.55 29.77 5.77
N LEU A 202 11.23 29.60 5.88
CA LEU A 202 10.53 28.53 5.17
C LEU A 202 10.74 28.62 3.65
N GLN A 203 10.59 29.82 3.09
CA GLN A 203 10.76 30.01 1.65
C GLN A 203 12.23 29.88 1.23
N ASP A 204 13.19 30.28 2.06
CA ASP A 204 14.62 30.06 1.78
C ASP A 204 15.00 28.58 1.75
N LEU A 205 14.40 27.77 2.62
CA LEU A 205 14.56 26.32 2.61
C LEU A 205 13.95 25.69 1.34
N VAL A 206 12.79 26.17 0.91
CA VAL A 206 12.15 25.74 -0.35
C VAL A 206 13.00 26.14 -1.55
N ASN A 207 13.52 27.36 -1.59
CA ASN A 207 14.43 27.85 -2.62
C ASN A 207 15.70 27.00 -2.69
N SER A 208 16.29 26.70 -1.53
CA SER A 208 17.46 25.81 -1.42
C SER A 208 17.19 24.41 -1.98
N TYR A 209 15.97 23.88 -1.80
CA TYR A 209 15.56 22.62 -2.40
C TYR A 209 15.42 22.74 -3.93
N ASN A 210 14.70 23.76 -4.39
CA ASN A 210 14.39 23.97 -5.82
C ASN A 210 15.62 24.33 -6.67
N GLN A 211 16.69 24.83 -6.06
CA GLN A 211 17.97 25.10 -6.72
C GLN A 211 18.95 23.91 -6.69
N ARG A 212 18.66 22.87 -5.89
CA ARG A 212 19.55 21.72 -5.76
C ARG A 212 19.40 20.75 -6.93
N PRO A 213 20.51 20.35 -7.59
CA PRO A 213 20.53 19.25 -8.55
C PRO A 213 19.93 17.96 -8.01
N HIS A 214 19.02 17.34 -8.78
CA HIS A 214 18.42 16.06 -8.43
C HIS A 214 18.86 14.95 -9.40
N ARG A 215 19.44 13.87 -8.86
CA ARG A 215 19.81 12.68 -9.64
C ARG A 215 18.66 12.10 -10.48
N SER A 216 17.42 12.20 -9.98
CA SER A 216 16.23 11.71 -10.72
C SER A 216 15.89 12.53 -11.95
N LEU A 217 16.43 13.75 -12.05
CA LEU A 217 16.27 14.68 -13.17
C LEU A 217 17.55 14.75 -14.01
N GLY A 218 18.50 13.81 -13.85
CA GLY A 218 19.80 13.90 -14.54
C GLY A 218 20.72 14.98 -13.98
N ASP A 219 20.63 15.25 -12.68
CA ASP A 219 21.40 16.30 -12.00
C ASP A 219 21.05 17.73 -12.44
N HIS A 220 19.88 17.90 -13.06
CA HIS A 220 19.23 19.20 -13.18
C HIS A 220 18.55 19.62 -11.87
N ALA A 221 18.58 20.92 -11.59
CA ALA A 221 17.80 21.48 -10.49
C ALA A 221 16.34 21.70 -10.92
N PRO A 222 15.35 21.55 -10.02
CA PRO A 222 13.95 21.80 -10.33
C PRO A 222 13.68 23.15 -11.01
N THR A 223 14.38 24.21 -10.60
CA THR A 223 14.33 25.56 -11.19
C THR A 223 14.77 25.62 -12.65
N THR A 224 15.69 24.75 -13.08
CA THR A 224 16.19 24.74 -14.46
C THR A 224 15.28 23.99 -15.43
N VAL A 225 14.29 23.24 -14.92
CA VAL A 225 13.37 22.46 -15.75
C VAL A 225 12.27 23.36 -16.29
N ASN A 226 12.07 23.35 -17.60
CA ASN A 226 11.08 24.15 -18.31
C ASN A 226 10.57 23.41 -19.56
N LYS A 227 9.65 24.02 -20.30
CA LYS A 227 9.06 23.38 -21.50
C LYS A 227 10.09 23.09 -22.60
N LYS A 228 11.18 23.86 -22.70
CA LYS A 228 12.19 23.69 -23.76
C LYS A 228 13.08 22.46 -23.54
N ASN A 229 13.41 22.14 -22.29
CA ASN A 229 14.20 20.95 -21.95
C ASN A 229 13.34 19.76 -21.49
N ALA A 230 12.02 19.84 -21.63
CA ALA A 230 11.11 18.78 -21.17
C ALA A 230 11.39 17.44 -21.86
N ASP A 231 11.65 17.42 -23.17
CA ASP A 231 11.94 16.16 -23.87
C ASP A 231 13.23 15.49 -23.40
N GLU A 232 14.27 16.28 -23.13
CA GLU A 232 15.53 15.79 -22.56
C GLU A 232 15.32 15.19 -21.16
N ILE A 233 14.63 15.93 -20.28
CA ILE A 233 14.32 15.47 -18.91
C ILE A 233 13.46 14.21 -18.96
N ARG A 234 12.49 14.13 -19.88
CA ARG A 234 11.62 12.96 -20.08
C ARG A 234 12.44 11.75 -20.51
N LEU A 235 13.35 11.91 -21.46
CA LEU A 235 14.27 10.86 -21.91
C LEU A 235 15.10 10.33 -20.72
N ILE A 236 15.74 11.22 -19.96
CA ILE A 236 16.56 10.86 -18.79
C ILE A 236 15.72 10.12 -17.72
N THR A 237 14.57 10.69 -17.36
CA THR A 237 13.75 10.24 -16.23
C THR A 237 13.10 8.88 -16.49
N TYR A 238 12.61 8.65 -17.71
CA TYR A 238 11.78 7.47 -18.01
C TYR A 238 12.47 6.43 -18.90
N LEU A 239 13.34 6.86 -19.83
CA LEU A 239 13.86 6.00 -20.90
C LEU A 239 15.31 5.56 -20.64
N THR A 240 16.17 6.46 -20.15
CA THR A 240 17.61 6.17 -19.97
C THR A 240 17.92 5.28 -18.76
N ALA A 241 17.03 5.24 -17.75
CA ALA A 241 17.16 4.35 -16.60
C ALA A 241 17.20 2.85 -16.97
N LYS A 242 16.77 2.46 -18.18
CA LYS A 242 16.93 1.09 -18.69
C LYS A 242 18.36 0.75 -19.13
N LYS A 243 19.18 1.72 -19.58
CA LYS A 243 20.52 1.45 -20.14
C LYS A 243 21.59 1.16 -19.08
N LYS A 244 21.52 1.75 -17.88
CA LYS A 244 22.55 1.53 -16.83
C LYS A 244 22.56 0.12 -16.22
N ASN A 245 21.49 -0.66 -16.36
CA ASN A 245 21.44 -2.06 -15.92
C ASN A 245 21.88 -3.07 -17.00
N SER A 246 22.28 -2.57 -18.19
CA SER A 246 22.66 -3.39 -19.34
C SER A 246 24.15 -3.30 -19.68
N GLN A 247 25.00 -2.80 -18.78
CA GLN A 247 26.45 -2.94 -18.98
C GLN A 247 26.84 -4.41 -18.71
N PRO A 248 27.45 -5.10 -19.70
CA PRO A 248 28.03 -6.42 -19.46
C PRO A 248 29.15 -6.24 -18.44
N LYS A 249 29.05 -6.90 -17.29
CA LYS A 249 30.24 -7.11 -16.45
C LYS A 249 31.20 -7.98 -17.25
N SER A 250 32.25 -7.38 -17.80
CA SER A 250 33.41 -8.08 -18.30
C SER A 250 34.11 -8.74 -17.12
N SER A 251 33.77 -10.00 -16.84
CA SER A 251 34.62 -10.88 -16.04
C SER A 251 34.80 -12.19 -16.79
N LYS A 252 36.05 -12.37 -17.22
CA LYS A 252 36.61 -13.59 -17.80
C LYS A 252 36.30 -14.84 -16.96
N SER A 253 36.34 -15.97 -17.65
CA SER A 253 36.49 -17.36 -17.17
C SER A 253 35.22 -18.15 -16.84
N GLY A 254 35.08 -19.30 -17.52
CA GLY A 254 34.17 -20.38 -17.18
C GLY A 254 33.18 -20.76 -18.28
N LYS A 255 33.63 -21.58 -19.25
CA LYS A 255 32.75 -22.37 -20.13
C LYS A 255 31.82 -23.23 -19.25
N ARG A 256 30.61 -22.76 -18.96
CA ARG A 256 29.53 -23.59 -18.42
C ARG A 256 28.61 -23.98 -19.57
N LYS A 257 28.61 -25.29 -19.86
CA LYS A 257 27.74 -25.98 -20.81
C LYS A 257 26.33 -25.42 -20.78
N GLU A 258 25.89 -24.97 -21.95
CA GLU A 258 24.55 -24.48 -22.24
C GLU A 258 23.56 -25.65 -22.12
N SER A 259 23.10 -25.90 -20.91
CA SER A 259 21.96 -26.79 -20.70
C SER A 259 20.71 -26.04 -21.15
N MET A 260 20.14 -26.51 -22.26
CA MET A 260 18.85 -26.15 -22.83
C MET A 260 17.73 -26.36 -21.78
N SER A 261 17.64 -25.46 -20.81
CA SER A 261 16.49 -25.40 -19.91
C SER A 261 15.32 -24.82 -20.69
N LYS A 262 14.38 -25.70 -21.06
CA LYS A 262 13.07 -25.34 -21.62
C LYS A 262 12.55 -24.10 -20.89
N LYS A 263 12.47 -22.94 -21.58
CA LYS A 263 11.85 -21.71 -21.08
C LYS A 263 10.42 -22.03 -20.66
N ARG A 264 10.21 -22.39 -19.39
CA ARG A 264 8.88 -22.48 -18.80
C ARG A 264 8.26 -21.11 -18.95
N ASN A 265 7.22 -20.98 -19.76
CA ASN A 265 6.40 -19.78 -19.88
C ASN A 265 6.02 -19.31 -18.46
N LYS A 266 6.69 -18.26 -17.98
CA LYS A 266 6.46 -17.73 -16.64
C LYS A 266 5.08 -17.13 -16.66
N ARG A 267 4.15 -17.70 -15.87
CA ARG A 267 2.77 -17.22 -15.80
C ARG A 267 2.79 -15.73 -15.46
N VAL A 268 2.23 -14.93 -16.36
CA VAL A 268 2.14 -13.47 -16.21
C VAL A 268 1.32 -13.11 -14.98
N PHE A 269 0.21 -13.81 -14.75
CA PHE A 269 -0.64 -13.62 -13.58
C PHE A 269 -0.55 -14.82 -12.64
N LYS A 270 -0.24 -14.58 -11.36
CA LYS A 270 -0.29 -15.59 -10.31
C LYS A 270 -1.72 -15.98 -9.94
N TYR A 271 -2.64 -15.02 -9.88
CA TYR A 271 -4.04 -15.24 -9.50
C TYR A 271 -4.97 -15.28 -10.72
N LYS A 272 -6.02 -16.09 -10.63
CA LYS A 272 -7.07 -16.22 -11.66
C LYS A 272 -8.31 -15.44 -11.24
N ILE A 273 -9.14 -15.08 -12.23
CA ILE A 273 -10.49 -14.58 -11.95
C ILE A 273 -11.27 -15.68 -11.24
N GLY A 274 -11.98 -15.32 -10.18
CA GLY A 274 -12.72 -16.23 -9.30
C GLY A 274 -11.93 -16.73 -8.09
N ASP A 275 -10.60 -16.56 -8.06
CA ASP A 275 -9.78 -16.94 -6.90
C ASP A 275 -10.15 -16.12 -5.66
N ASP A 276 -10.28 -16.80 -4.53
CA ASP A 276 -10.41 -16.15 -3.22
C ASP A 276 -9.04 -15.73 -2.66
N VAL A 277 -8.97 -14.51 -2.15
CA VAL A 277 -7.74 -13.88 -1.67
C VAL A 277 -7.98 -13.08 -0.38
N ARG A 278 -6.97 -13.00 0.48
CA ARG A 278 -6.84 -11.99 1.55
C ARG A 278 -6.03 -10.80 1.04
N ILE A 279 -6.24 -9.63 1.64
CA ILE A 279 -5.45 -8.42 1.36
C ILE A 279 -4.46 -8.20 2.52
N SER A 280 -3.28 -7.68 2.22
CA SER A 280 -2.33 -7.25 3.24
C SER A 280 -2.84 -6.01 4.00
N GLN A 281 -2.76 -6.03 5.33
CA GLN A 281 -3.07 -4.86 6.17
C GLN A 281 -2.02 -3.75 5.98
N LEU A 282 -2.45 -2.50 6.14
CA LEU A 282 -1.55 -1.34 6.12
C LEU A 282 -0.67 -1.33 7.37
N LYS A 283 0.61 -0.97 7.22
CA LYS A 283 1.52 -0.88 8.37
C LYS A 283 1.24 0.40 9.15
N HIS A 284 0.88 0.26 10.43
CA HIS A 284 0.81 1.40 11.36
C HIS A 284 2.12 1.58 12.14
N SER A 285 2.44 2.80 12.55
CA SER A 285 3.72 3.14 13.18
C SER A 285 4.06 2.35 14.46
N PHE A 286 3.05 1.78 15.13
CA PHE A 286 3.19 0.97 16.34
C PHE A 286 2.92 -0.53 16.12
N GLN A 287 2.74 -0.97 14.87
CA GLN A 287 2.45 -2.37 14.57
C GLN A 287 3.69 -3.23 14.85
N ARG A 288 3.56 -4.18 15.77
CA ARG A 288 4.61 -5.14 16.13
C ARG A 288 4.63 -6.30 15.14
N ASP A 289 5.80 -6.92 14.96
CA ASP A 289 5.99 -7.87 13.87
C ASP A 289 5.24 -9.21 14.04
N TYR A 290 4.82 -9.51 15.28
CA TYR A 290 4.00 -10.67 15.62
C TYR A 290 2.49 -10.41 15.52
N GLN A 291 2.07 -9.20 15.17
CA GLN A 291 0.66 -8.91 14.95
C GLN A 291 0.21 -9.41 13.58
N GLN A 292 -1.10 -9.60 13.45
CA GLN A 292 -1.75 -9.97 12.19
C GLN A 292 -1.35 -9.03 11.05
N LYS A 293 -1.16 -9.61 9.87
CA LYS A 293 -0.63 -8.98 8.67
C LYS A 293 -1.63 -9.01 7.50
N TRP A 294 -2.59 -9.91 7.52
CA TRP A 294 -3.58 -10.08 6.46
C TRP A 294 -5.00 -9.92 7.00
N THR A 295 -5.95 -9.49 6.17
CA THR A 295 -7.37 -9.35 6.57
C THR A 295 -7.99 -10.69 6.92
N ASP A 296 -8.92 -10.71 7.89
CA ASP A 296 -9.80 -11.86 8.17
C ASP A 296 -10.86 -12.05 7.07
N GLU A 297 -11.29 -10.95 6.46
CA GLU A 297 -12.17 -10.95 5.30
C GLU A 297 -11.49 -11.56 4.06
N TYR A 298 -12.28 -12.30 3.29
CA TYR A 298 -11.91 -12.84 1.99
C TYR A 298 -12.55 -12.05 0.87
N PHE A 299 -11.81 -11.90 -0.21
CA PHE A 299 -12.23 -11.20 -1.42
C PHE A 299 -12.08 -12.10 -2.63
N LYS A 300 -12.86 -11.85 -3.67
CA LYS A 300 -12.80 -12.57 -4.94
C LYS A 300 -12.15 -11.70 -6.00
N VAL A 301 -11.16 -12.24 -6.71
CA VAL A 301 -10.58 -11.59 -7.88
C VAL A 301 -11.62 -11.57 -9.00
N PHE A 302 -12.08 -10.40 -9.43
CA PHE A 302 -13.05 -10.30 -10.54
C PHE A 302 -12.43 -9.76 -11.84
N ARG A 303 -11.29 -9.06 -11.75
CA ARG A 303 -10.58 -8.54 -12.93
C ARG A 303 -9.07 -8.59 -12.72
N ARG A 304 -8.32 -8.84 -13.79
CA ARG A 304 -6.86 -8.76 -13.84
C ARG A 304 -6.38 -8.16 -15.16
N TYR A 305 -5.34 -7.35 -15.13
CA TYR A 305 -4.72 -6.73 -16.31
C TYR A 305 -3.26 -6.35 -16.01
N GLN A 306 -2.48 -6.04 -17.04
CA GLN A 306 -1.12 -5.54 -16.86
C GLN A 306 -1.07 -4.02 -16.98
N ARG A 307 -0.24 -3.40 -16.14
CA ARG A 307 0.14 -1.99 -16.26
C ARG A 307 1.66 -1.91 -16.21
N ASP A 308 2.29 -1.43 -17.28
CA ASP A 308 3.76 -1.46 -17.47
C ASP A 308 4.37 -2.87 -17.36
N GLY A 309 3.64 -3.88 -17.84
CA GLY A 309 4.03 -5.29 -17.70
C GLY A 309 3.86 -5.87 -16.29
N ILE A 310 3.44 -5.07 -15.31
CA ILE A 310 3.21 -5.50 -13.93
C ILE A 310 1.76 -5.99 -13.76
N PRO A 311 1.52 -7.19 -13.20
CA PRO A 311 0.18 -7.71 -12.93
C PRO A 311 -0.56 -6.88 -11.86
N VAL A 312 -1.77 -6.46 -12.20
CA VAL A 312 -2.68 -5.71 -11.33
C VAL A 312 -4.04 -6.43 -11.28
N TYR A 313 -4.66 -6.42 -10.11
CA TYR A 313 -5.92 -7.11 -9.82
C TYR A 313 -6.96 -6.13 -9.27
N LYS A 314 -8.24 -6.37 -9.60
CA LYS A 314 -9.38 -5.82 -8.87
C LYS A 314 -10.13 -6.94 -8.20
N ILE A 315 -10.59 -6.67 -6.98
CA ILE A 315 -11.24 -7.62 -6.11
C ILE A 315 -12.59 -7.06 -5.64
N LYS A 316 -13.50 -7.95 -5.28
CA LYS A 316 -14.80 -7.64 -4.69
C LYS A 316 -14.99 -8.48 -3.43
N ASP A 317 -15.80 -8.02 -2.50
CA ASP A 317 -16.11 -8.81 -1.31
C ASP A 317 -17.08 -9.97 -1.60
N LEU A 318 -17.55 -10.64 -0.54
CA LEU A 318 -18.50 -11.74 -0.67
C LEU A 318 -19.93 -11.30 -1.02
N ALA A 319 -20.26 -10.01 -0.89
CA ALA A 319 -21.53 -9.42 -1.33
C ALA A 319 -21.45 -8.90 -2.78
N ASP A 320 -20.38 -9.25 -3.50
CA ASP A 320 -20.06 -8.78 -4.85
C ASP A 320 -19.79 -7.28 -4.98
N ASP A 321 -19.61 -6.56 -3.87
CA ASP A 321 -19.25 -5.14 -3.87
C ASP A 321 -17.77 -4.97 -4.27
N PRO A 322 -17.47 -4.21 -5.34
CA PRO A 322 -16.08 -3.95 -5.73
C PRO A 322 -15.32 -3.18 -4.65
N ILE A 323 -14.14 -3.67 -4.29
CA ILE A 323 -13.22 -2.92 -3.44
C ILE A 323 -12.57 -1.82 -4.26
N GLU A 324 -12.66 -0.59 -3.76
CA GLU A 324 -12.11 0.58 -4.42
C GLU A 324 -10.58 0.48 -4.53
N GLY A 325 -10.03 0.83 -5.70
CA GLY A 325 -8.59 0.78 -5.96
C GLY A 325 -8.14 -0.45 -6.76
N THR A 326 -6.84 -0.73 -6.68
CA THR A 326 -6.19 -1.82 -7.43
C THR A 326 -5.08 -2.46 -6.61
N PHE A 327 -4.94 -3.77 -6.70
CA PHE A 327 -4.00 -4.52 -5.87
C PHE A 327 -2.90 -5.16 -6.73
N TYR A 328 -1.66 -5.10 -6.25
CA TYR A 328 -0.55 -5.83 -6.80
C TYR A 328 -0.50 -7.26 -6.26
N GLU A 329 0.23 -8.13 -6.96
CA GLU A 329 0.37 -9.55 -6.56
C GLU A 329 0.89 -9.72 -5.12
N SER A 330 1.80 -8.86 -4.68
CA SER A 330 2.41 -8.94 -3.35
C SER A 330 1.47 -8.52 -2.22
N GLU A 331 0.38 -7.84 -2.54
CA GLU A 331 -0.64 -7.36 -1.60
C GLU A 331 -1.80 -8.35 -1.45
N LEU A 332 -1.78 -9.45 -2.21
CA LEU A 332 -2.80 -10.49 -2.20
C LEU A 332 -2.22 -11.83 -1.76
N GLN A 333 -3.01 -12.59 -1.01
CA GLN A 333 -2.70 -13.95 -0.61
C GLN A 333 -3.87 -14.87 -0.96
N LYS A 334 -3.63 -15.86 -1.83
CA LYS A 334 -4.65 -16.86 -2.18
C LYS A 334 -5.05 -17.68 -0.96
N VAL A 335 -6.35 -17.87 -0.84
CA VAL A 335 -7.00 -18.77 0.11
C VAL A 335 -7.71 -19.85 -0.69
N ILE A 336 -7.69 -21.08 -0.20
CA ILE A 336 -8.48 -22.17 -0.78
C ILE A 336 -9.63 -22.42 0.18
N LYS A 337 -10.86 -22.15 -0.27
CA LYS A 337 -12.06 -22.48 0.49
C LYS A 337 -12.21 -24.00 0.52
N SER A 338 -11.84 -24.63 1.64
CA SER A 338 -12.38 -25.94 1.99
C SER A 338 -13.79 -25.74 2.54
N GLU A 339 -14.68 -26.71 2.35
CA GLU A 339 -16.06 -26.66 2.89
C GLU A 339 -16.10 -26.53 4.42
N ASP A 340 -15.00 -26.85 5.11
CA ASP A 340 -14.86 -26.80 6.57
C ASP A 340 -14.26 -25.49 7.13
N ILE A 341 -14.43 -24.33 6.47
CA ILE A 341 -13.92 -23.06 7.03
C ILE A 341 -14.71 -22.71 8.30
N LEU A 342 -14.01 -22.67 9.43
CA LEU A 342 -14.54 -22.15 10.68
C LEU A 342 -14.38 -20.63 10.69
N TYR A 343 -15.47 -19.92 10.96
CA TYR A 343 -15.48 -18.48 11.14
C TYR A 343 -15.56 -18.15 12.63
N ARG A 344 -14.72 -17.22 13.09
CA ARG A 344 -14.73 -16.77 14.47
C ARG A 344 -15.87 -15.79 14.71
N VAL A 345 -16.59 -15.98 15.80
CA VAL A 345 -17.64 -15.08 16.24
C VAL A 345 -17.04 -14.09 17.22
N GLU A 346 -17.10 -12.79 16.88
CA GLU A 346 -16.70 -11.69 17.78
C GLU A 346 -17.70 -11.56 18.92
N LYS A 347 -18.99 -11.52 18.56
CA LYS A 347 -20.07 -11.32 19.54
C LYS A 347 -21.40 -11.87 19.03
N VAL A 348 -22.17 -12.46 19.94
CA VAL A 348 -23.59 -12.73 19.70
C VAL A 348 -24.39 -11.46 19.97
N LEU A 349 -25.06 -10.93 18.95
CA LEU A 349 -25.83 -9.70 19.03
C LEU A 349 -27.27 -9.92 19.47
N ARG A 350 -27.91 -10.99 18.98
CA ARG A 350 -29.32 -11.34 19.30
C ARG A 350 -29.51 -12.86 19.29
N LYS A 351 -30.58 -13.33 19.95
CA LYS A 351 -31.02 -14.72 19.94
C LYS A 351 -32.50 -14.79 19.57
N ARG A 352 -32.90 -15.82 18.83
CA ARG A 352 -34.31 -16.08 18.51
C ARG A 352 -34.60 -17.58 18.48
N LYS A 353 -35.89 -17.92 18.57
CA LYS A 353 -36.39 -19.29 18.36
C LYS A 353 -37.21 -19.31 17.08
N ARG A 354 -36.85 -20.16 16.12
CA ARG A 354 -37.59 -20.34 14.85
C ARG A 354 -38.10 -21.79 14.81
N GLY A 355 -39.34 -22.00 15.25
CA GLY A 355 -39.86 -23.35 15.46
C GLY A 355 -39.09 -24.11 16.54
N LYS A 356 -38.49 -25.25 16.19
CA LYS A 356 -37.69 -26.08 17.12
C LYS A 356 -36.22 -25.66 17.20
N THR A 357 -35.72 -24.79 16.32
CA THR A 357 -34.30 -24.40 16.30
C THR A 357 -34.07 -23.07 17.02
N LYS A 358 -33.01 -23.02 17.81
CA LYS A 358 -32.48 -21.78 18.38
C LYS A 358 -31.45 -21.21 17.42
N GLU A 359 -31.60 -19.94 17.06
CA GLU A 359 -30.70 -19.22 16.17
C GLU A 359 -30.07 -18.03 16.90
N MET A 360 -28.84 -17.70 16.54
CA MET A 360 -28.08 -16.57 17.07
C MET A 360 -27.66 -15.64 15.94
N TYR A 361 -27.89 -14.34 16.10
CA TYR A 361 -27.41 -13.32 15.18
C TYR A 361 -26.01 -12.92 15.62
N VAL A 362 -25.02 -13.21 14.79
CA VAL A 362 -23.60 -13.07 15.16
C VAL A 362 -22.92 -11.94 14.39
N LYS A 363 -22.02 -11.26 15.10
CA LYS A 363 -20.97 -10.42 14.52
C LYS A 363 -19.74 -11.30 14.32
N TRP A 364 -19.31 -11.44 13.07
CA TRP A 364 -18.12 -12.21 12.72
C TRP A 364 -16.85 -11.39 12.95
N GLU A 365 -15.84 -12.02 13.56
CA GLU A 365 -14.56 -11.37 13.91
C GLU A 365 -13.81 -10.95 12.65
N GLY A 366 -13.51 -9.65 12.54
CA GLY A 366 -12.77 -9.10 11.40
C GLY A 366 -13.60 -8.91 10.11
N TRP A 367 -14.93 -9.07 10.17
CA TRP A 367 -15.83 -8.84 9.03
C TRP A 367 -16.72 -7.61 9.20
N PRO A 368 -17.08 -6.89 8.12
CA PRO A 368 -18.05 -5.81 8.15
C PRO A 368 -19.43 -6.23 8.68
N SER A 369 -20.15 -5.33 9.36
CA SER A 369 -21.45 -5.64 9.98
C SER A 369 -22.55 -6.03 8.99
N LYS A 370 -22.39 -5.71 7.70
CA LYS A 370 -23.31 -6.16 6.64
C LYS A 370 -23.32 -7.68 6.45
N PHE A 371 -22.27 -8.38 6.91
CA PHE A 371 -22.18 -9.84 6.87
C PHE A 371 -22.69 -10.52 8.14
N ASN A 372 -23.16 -9.75 9.12
CA ASN A 372 -23.79 -10.32 10.32
C ASN A 372 -24.98 -11.18 9.90
N SER A 373 -25.04 -12.41 10.40
CA SER A 373 -26.02 -13.40 9.95
C SER A 373 -26.58 -14.21 11.11
N TRP A 374 -27.74 -14.81 10.88
CA TRP A 374 -28.32 -15.78 11.80
C TRP A 374 -27.71 -17.15 11.55
N ILE A 375 -27.21 -17.79 12.61
CA ILE A 375 -26.70 -19.16 12.57
C ILE A 375 -27.42 -20.03 13.60
N PRO A 376 -27.57 -21.34 13.36
CA PRO A 376 -28.03 -22.27 14.38
C PRO A 376 -27.12 -22.24 15.61
N GLU A 377 -27.69 -22.28 16.81
CA GLU A 377 -26.89 -22.39 18.04
C GLU A 377 -26.03 -23.66 18.06
N SER A 378 -26.48 -24.73 17.40
CA SER A 378 -25.77 -26.00 17.28
C SER A 378 -24.50 -25.94 16.41
N SER A 379 -24.38 -24.95 15.51
CA SER A 379 -23.15 -24.79 14.70
C SER A 379 -22.04 -24.05 15.44
N LEU A 380 -22.33 -23.47 16.62
CA LEU A 380 -21.35 -22.74 17.39
C LEU A 380 -20.45 -23.71 18.18
N GLN A 381 -19.19 -23.82 17.75
CA GLN A 381 -18.17 -24.56 18.51
C GLN A 381 -17.60 -23.65 19.58
N LYS A 382 -17.87 -23.95 20.86
CA LYS A 382 -17.21 -23.26 21.97
C LYS A 382 -15.78 -23.77 22.09
N THR A 383 -14.80 -22.92 21.84
CA THR A 383 -13.42 -23.17 22.24
C THR A 383 -13.40 -23.21 23.78
N LYS A 384 -12.99 -24.34 24.35
CA LYS A 384 -12.72 -24.45 25.79
C LYS A 384 -11.47 -23.68 26.17
#